data_AF-A0A3D3RBI2-F1
#
_entry.id   AF-A0A3D3RBI2-F1
#
_cell.length_a   1.000
_cell.length_b   1.000
_cell.length_c   1.000
_cell.angle_alpha   90.00
_cell.angle_beta   90.00
_cell.angle_gamma   90.00
#
_symmetry.space_group_name_H-M   'P 1'
#
loop_
_entity.id
_entity.type
_entity.pdbx_description
1 polymer ?
#
loop_
_entity_poly.entity_id
_entity_poly.type
_entity_poly.pdbx_seq_one_letter_code
_entity_poly.pdbx_strand_id
1 'polypeptide(L)'
;MVEIRRLLENQQKWTVEELQSLYDRISGEPEFCSVLLSLLADPERQQAASWLLKQALESGQDVTRLDWSPYYRSLSELQNWETQLHLLQCLPYLTINKREVKQLEPFLRRCLQSKNKFVRAWSYNGFNELALQHADFKPEVDSLLAAALEEEAPSVKARIRNILKQRLSHGS
;
A
#
# COMPACT_ATOMS: atom_id res chain seq x y z
N MET A 1 -14.25 -9.16 -16.72
CA MET A 1 -15.21 -9.15 -15.58
C MET A 1 -15.37 -10.48 -14.85
N VAL A 2 -15.80 -11.57 -15.51
CA VAL A 2 -16.21 -12.83 -14.82
C VAL A 2 -15.02 -13.62 -14.28
N GLU A 3 -13.91 -13.71 -15.01
CA GLU A 3 -12.85 -14.68 -14.70
C GLU A 3 -12.10 -14.35 -13.39
N ILE A 4 -11.68 -13.10 -13.16
CA ILE A 4 -10.97 -12.71 -11.92
C ILE A 4 -11.84 -12.93 -10.68
N ARG A 5 -13.09 -12.45 -10.71
CA ARG A 5 -14.02 -12.63 -9.57
C ARG A 5 -14.26 -14.11 -9.33
N ARG A 6 -14.52 -14.87 -10.40
CA ARG A 6 -14.75 -16.31 -10.34
C ARG A 6 -13.54 -17.07 -9.80
N LEU A 7 -12.33 -16.71 -10.18
CA LEU A 7 -11.13 -17.35 -9.70
C LEU A 7 -10.87 -17.04 -8.22
N LEU A 8 -11.30 -15.88 -7.74
CA LEU A 8 -11.27 -15.47 -6.34
C LEU A 8 -12.57 -15.83 -5.57
N GLU A 9 -13.47 -16.65 -6.15
CA GLU A 9 -14.68 -17.13 -5.45
C GLU A 9 -14.38 -18.23 -4.44
N ASN A 10 -13.30 -18.99 -4.64
CA ASN A 10 -12.93 -20.06 -3.73
C ASN A 10 -12.36 -19.47 -2.43
N GLN A 11 -12.97 -19.81 -1.29
CA GLN A 11 -12.52 -19.47 0.08
C GLN A 11 -11.25 -20.24 0.48
N GLN A 12 -10.26 -20.27 -0.40
CA GLN A 12 -8.96 -20.88 -0.14
C GLN A 12 -7.99 -19.81 0.38
N LYS A 13 -7.16 -20.19 1.35
CA LYS A 13 -6.00 -19.40 1.71
C LYS A 13 -4.97 -19.54 0.59
N TRP A 14 -4.72 -18.44 -0.12
CA TRP A 14 -3.79 -18.42 -1.24
C TRP A 14 -2.34 -18.43 -0.76
N THR A 15 -1.49 -19.22 -1.42
CA THR A 15 -0.02 -19.07 -1.31
C THR A 15 0.49 -17.99 -2.25
N VAL A 16 1.73 -17.54 -2.03
CA VAL A 16 2.38 -16.56 -2.91
C VAL A 16 2.56 -17.14 -4.31
N GLU A 17 2.90 -18.42 -4.43
CA GLU A 17 3.08 -19.12 -5.71
C GLU A 17 1.75 -19.23 -6.48
N GLU A 18 0.64 -19.50 -5.78
CA GLU A 18 -0.70 -19.53 -6.37
C GLU A 18 -1.12 -18.15 -6.86
N LEU A 19 -0.87 -17.09 -6.08
CA LEU A 19 -1.16 -15.72 -6.50
C LEU A 19 -0.28 -15.25 -7.65
N GLN A 20 1.00 -15.65 -7.68
CA GLN A 20 1.88 -15.36 -8.81
C GLN A 20 1.40 -16.06 -10.08
N SER A 21 1.07 -17.35 -9.98
CA SER A 21 0.53 -18.12 -11.12
C SER A 21 -0.79 -17.52 -11.63
N LEU A 22 -1.62 -17.02 -10.71
CA LEU A 22 -2.82 -16.28 -11.06
C LEU A 22 -2.47 -14.98 -11.77
N TYR A 23 -1.59 -14.14 -11.20
CA TYR A 23 -1.15 -12.88 -11.79
C TYR A 23 -0.62 -13.05 -13.22
N ASP A 24 0.24 -14.04 -13.45
CA ASP A 24 0.84 -14.32 -14.76
C ASP A 24 -0.24 -14.66 -15.81
N ARG A 25 -1.36 -15.24 -15.37
CA ARG A 25 -2.47 -15.63 -16.25
C ARG A 25 -3.45 -14.49 -16.54
N ILE A 26 -3.72 -13.61 -15.56
CA ILE A 26 -4.85 -12.65 -15.66
C ILE A 26 -4.43 -11.17 -15.64
N SER A 27 -3.15 -10.84 -15.43
CA SER A 27 -2.69 -9.44 -15.34
C SER A 27 -2.92 -8.63 -16.63
N GLY A 28 -2.96 -9.28 -17.79
CA GLY A 28 -3.20 -8.62 -19.09
C GLY A 28 -4.66 -8.23 -19.35
N GLU A 29 -5.61 -8.54 -18.47
CA GLU A 29 -7.01 -8.22 -18.68
C GLU A 29 -7.26 -6.69 -18.59
N PRO A 30 -8.01 -6.07 -19.54
CA PRO A 30 -8.23 -4.60 -19.62
C PRO A 30 -8.86 -3.92 -18.38
N GLU A 31 -9.33 -4.70 -17.41
CA GLU A 31 -9.98 -4.20 -16.18
C GLU A 31 -9.35 -4.79 -14.91
N PHE A 32 -8.21 -5.48 -15.02
CA PHE A 32 -7.57 -6.21 -13.94
C PHE A 32 -7.50 -5.38 -12.65
N CYS A 33 -6.83 -4.24 -12.69
CA CYS A 33 -6.69 -3.37 -11.52
C CYS A 33 -8.02 -2.77 -11.03
N SER A 34 -8.95 -2.44 -11.93
CA SER A 34 -10.28 -1.92 -11.56
C SER A 34 -11.08 -2.95 -10.77
N VAL A 35 -11.04 -4.22 -11.20
CA VAL A 35 -11.68 -5.33 -10.48
C VAL A 35 -11.02 -5.52 -9.10
N LEU A 36 -9.69 -5.54 -9.02
CA LEU A 36 -8.98 -5.68 -7.74
C LEU A 36 -9.34 -4.57 -6.76
N LEU A 37 -9.42 -3.32 -7.21
CA LEU A 37 -9.83 -2.18 -6.39
C LEU A 37 -11.22 -2.36 -5.79
N SER A 38 -12.17 -2.92 -6.56
CA SER A 38 -13.50 -3.22 -6.03
C SER A 38 -13.51 -4.37 -5.02
N LEU A 39 -12.58 -5.33 -5.15
CA LEU A 39 -12.46 -6.48 -4.25
C LEU A 39 -11.78 -6.13 -2.92
N LEU A 40 -11.16 -4.95 -2.80
CA LEU A 40 -10.63 -4.46 -1.52
C LEU A 40 -11.74 -4.23 -0.47
N ALA A 41 -12.98 -4.02 -0.89
CA ALA A 41 -14.12 -3.86 0.01
C ALA A 41 -14.69 -5.20 0.51
N ASP A 42 -14.17 -6.33 0.02
CA ASP A 42 -14.66 -7.66 0.35
C ASP A 42 -13.68 -8.37 1.29
N PRO A 43 -14.00 -8.55 2.58
CA PRO A 43 -13.07 -9.14 3.55
C PRO A 43 -12.53 -10.51 3.17
N GLU A 44 -13.30 -11.33 2.43
CA GLU A 44 -12.87 -12.66 2.01
C GLU A 44 -11.82 -12.61 0.90
N ARG A 45 -11.84 -11.56 0.07
CA ARG A 45 -11.03 -11.43 -1.15
C ARG A 45 -9.96 -10.34 -1.02
N GLN A 46 -10.07 -9.49 0.00
CA GLN A 46 -9.25 -8.31 0.22
C GLN A 46 -7.75 -8.64 0.29
N GLN A 47 -7.37 -9.75 0.93
CA GLN A 47 -5.96 -10.16 1.02
C GLN A 47 -5.37 -10.49 -0.36
N ALA A 48 -6.00 -11.40 -1.11
CA ALA A 48 -5.54 -11.77 -2.45
C ALA A 48 -5.56 -10.56 -3.40
N ALA A 49 -6.62 -9.76 -3.35
CA ALA A 49 -6.76 -8.56 -4.17
C ALA A 49 -5.64 -7.54 -3.90
N SER A 50 -5.30 -7.30 -2.63
CA SER A 50 -4.22 -6.38 -2.24
C SER A 50 -2.86 -6.85 -2.72
N TRP A 51 -2.58 -8.16 -2.67
CA TRP A 51 -1.32 -8.73 -3.15
C TRP A 51 -1.19 -8.58 -4.67
N LEU A 52 -2.24 -8.94 -5.42
CA LEU A 52 -2.27 -8.83 -6.88
C LEU A 52 -2.13 -7.38 -7.34
N LEU A 53 -2.78 -6.44 -6.63
CA LEU A 53 -2.70 -5.02 -6.94
C LEU A 53 -1.29 -4.47 -6.73
N LYS A 54 -0.65 -4.84 -5.62
CA LYS A 54 0.77 -4.52 -5.37
C LYS A 54 1.65 -5.06 -6.50
N GLN A 55 1.45 -6.32 -6.89
CA GLN A 55 2.25 -6.95 -7.95
C GLN A 55 2.08 -6.23 -9.30
N ALA A 56 0.87 -5.81 -9.63
CA ALA A 56 0.57 -5.02 -10.84
C ALA A 56 1.36 -3.71 -10.88
N LEU A 57 1.36 -2.98 -9.77
CA LEU A 57 2.04 -1.70 -9.63
C LEU A 57 3.56 -1.84 -9.68
N GLU A 58 4.12 -2.82 -8.96
CA GLU A 58 5.56 -3.11 -8.99
C GLU A 58 6.05 -3.58 -10.36
N SER A 59 5.17 -4.20 -11.15
CA SER A 59 5.47 -4.61 -12.53
C SER A 59 5.31 -3.48 -13.55
N GLY A 60 4.91 -2.27 -13.12
CA GLY A 60 4.77 -1.10 -13.98
C GLY A 60 3.51 -1.10 -14.85
N GLN A 61 2.42 -1.74 -14.42
CA GLN A 61 1.14 -1.60 -15.12
C GLN A 61 0.71 -0.13 -15.22
N ASP A 62 0.16 0.24 -16.37
CA ASP A 62 -0.40 1.57 -16.56
C ASP A 62 -1.69 1.73 -15.74
N VAL A 63 -1.60 2.55 -14.70
CA VAL A 63 -2.69 2.85 -13.76
C VAL A 63 -3.14 4.30 -13.82
N THR A 64 -2.70 5.04 -14.83
CA THR A 64 -2.90 6.49 -14.93
C THR A 64 -4.38 6.89 -14.95
N ARG A 65 -5.26 6.01 -15.44
CA ARG A 65 -6.71 6.25 -15.57
C ARG A 65 -7.57 5.58 -14.51
N LEU A 66 -6.98 4.95 -13.48
CA LEU A 66 -7.74 4.27 -12.44
C LEU A 66 -8.35 5.24 -11.43
N ASP A 67 -9.57 4.96 -10.99
CA ASP A 67 -10.16 5.59 -9.81
C ASP A 67 -9.63 4.91 -8.55
N TRP A 68 -8.78 5.63 -7.81
CA TRP A 68 -8.20 5.15 -6.55
C TRP A 68 -9.13 5.33 -5.34
N SER A 69 -10.30 5.94 -5.50
CA SER A 69 -11.24 6.15 -4.40
C SER A 69 -11.61 4.86 -3.62
N PRO A 70 -11.82 3.68 -4.26
CA PRO A 70 -12.06 2.42 -3.54
C PRO A 70 -10.90 2.01 -2.63
N TYR A 71 -9.66 2.19 -3.08
CA TYR A 71 -8.46 1.90 -2.31
C TYR A 71 -8.46 2.70 -1.00
N TYR A 72 -8.64 4.02 -1.07
CA TYR A 72 -8.60 4.86 0.13
C TYR A 72 -9.80 4.63 1.06
N ARG A 73 -10.98 4.29 0.52
CA ARG A 73 -12.13 3.88 1.32
C ARG A 73 -11.87 2.59 2.11
N SER A 74 -11.21 1.60 1.53
CA SER A 74 -10.94 0.33 2.22
C SER A 74 -10.02 0.48 3.44
N LEU A 75 -9.22 1.56 3.53
CA LEU A 75 -8.23 1.74 4.60
C LEU A 75 -8.84 1.74 6.01
N SER A 76 -10.09 2.19 6.18
CA SER A 76 -10.74 2.22 7.50
C SER A 76 -11.06 0.81 8.04
N GLU A 77 -11.21 -0.18 7.17
CA GLU A 77 -11.79 -1.49 7.49
C GLU A 77 -10.73 -2.62 7.59
N LEU A 78 -9.46 -2.32 7.30
CA LEU A 78 -8.39 -3.33 7.24
C LEU A 78 -8.03 -3.89 8.62
N GLN A 79 -8.24 -5.19 8.81
CA GLN A 79 -7.82 -5.91 10.02
C GLN A 79 -6.56 -6.77 9.81
N ASN A 80 -6.40 -7.37 8.63
CA ASN A 80 -5.27 -8.25 8.34
C ASN A 80 -3.99 -7.43 8.07
N TRP A 81 -2.89 -7.78 8.74
CA TRP A 81 -1.63 -7.04 8.64
C TRP A 81 -0.94 -7.20 7.28
N GLU A 82 -1.13 -8.31 6.58
CA GLU A 82 -0.55 -8.56 5.24
C GLU A 82 -1.23 -7.63 4.24
N THR A 83 -2.56 -7.51 4.30
CA THR A 83 -3.30 -6.52 3.52
C THR A 83 -2.84 -5.10 3.81
N GLN A 84 -2.71 -4.72 5.08
CA GLN A 84 -2.19 -3.40 5.45
C GLN A 84 -0.81 -3.14 4.84
N LEU A 85 0.08 -4.14 4.91
CA LEU A 85 1.42 -4.06 4.32
C LEU A 85 1.35 -3.89 2.80
N HIS A 86 0.55 -4.69 2.10
CA HIS A 86 0.44 -4.60 0.65
C HIS A 86 -0.06 -3.22 0.20
N LEU A 87 -1.09 -2.68 0.85
CA LEU A 87 -1.60 -1.36 0.51
C LEU A 87 -0.54 -0.27 0.82
N LEU A 88 0.11 -0.31 1.98
CA LEU A 88 1.22 0.61 2.27
C LEU A 88 2.33 0.56 1.20
N GLN A 89 2.58 -0.62 0.61
CA GLN A 89 3.54 -0.82 -0.47
C GLN A 89 3.09 -0.26 -1.82
N CYS A 90 1.78 -0.12 -2.03
CA CYS A 90 1.24 0.52 -3.22
C CYS A 90 1.45 2.04 -3.22
N LEU A 91 1.46 2.70 -2.06
CA LEU A 91 1.43 4.18 -1.94
C LEU A 91 2.41 4.95 -2.85
N PRO A 92 3.66 4.52 -3.09
CA PRO A 92 4.58 5.23 -3.99
C PRO A 92 4.08 5.36 -5.44
N TYR A 93 3.13 4.52 -5.86
CA TYR A 93 2.56 4.52 -7.20
C TYR A 93 1.25 5.33 -7.31
N LEU A 94 0.76 5.89 -6.20
CA LEU A 94 -0.57 6.51 -6.13
C LEU A 94 -0.50 8.03 -6.02
N THR A 95 -1.45 8.71 -6.67
CA THR A 95 -1.74 10.12 -6.41
C THR A 95 -2.66 10.25 -5.19
N ILE A 96 -2.22 11.01 -4.20
CA ILE A 96 -2.95 11.29 -2.97
C ILE A 96 -3.57 12.69 -3.12
N ASN A 97 -4.84 12.82 -3.50
CA ASN A 97 -5.47 14.14 -3.50
C ASN A 97 -5.87 14.56 -2.08
N LYS A 98 -6.20 15.85 -1.91
CA LYS A 98 -6.56 16.43 -0.59
C LYS A 98 -7.71 15.68 0.10
N ARG A 99 -8.66 15.13 -0.67
CA ARG A 99 -9.81 14.41 -0.11
C ARG A 99 -9.43 13.03 0.43
N GLU A 100 -8.36 12.41 -0.09
CA GLU A 100 -7.85 11.11 0.34
C GLU A 100 -6.97 11.22 1.59
N VAL A 101 -6.35 12.39 1.84
CA VAL A 101 -5.54 12.64 3.06
C VAL A 101 -6.32 12.30 4.33
N LYS A 102 -7.60 12.66 4.41
CA LYS A 102 -8.47 12.40 5.57
C LYS A 102 -8.69 10.90 5.87
N GLN A 103 -8.43 10.04 4.89
CA GLN A 103 -8.51 8.57 5.03
C GLN A 103 -7.13 7.98 5.27
N LEU A 104 -6.13 8.47 4.53
CA LEU A 104 -4.77 7.97 4.58
C LEU A 104 -4.07 8.31 5.89
N GLU A 105 -4.13 9.55 6.36
CA GLU A 105 -3.37 9.98 7.55
C GLU A 105 -3.79 9.19 8.81
N PRO A 106 -5.08 9.03 9.17
CA PRO A 106 -5.46 8.21 10.32
C PRO A 106 -5.05 6.74 10.17
N PHE A 107 -5.09 6.20 8.94
CA PHE A 107 -4.62 4.86 8.65
C PHE A 107 -3.12 4.71 8.93
N LEU A 108 -2.29 5.65 8.46
CA LEU A 108 -0.85 5.65 8.71
C LEU A 108 -0.53 5.75 10.21
N ARG A 109 -1.22 6.64 10.94
CA ARG A 109 -1.07 6.76 12.40
C ARG A 109 -1.39 5.45 13.12
N ARG A 110 -2.47 4.76 12.72
CA ARG A 110 -2.83 3.46 13.27
C ARG A 110 -1.78 2.39 12.94
N CYS A 111 -1.25 2.38 11.72
CA CYS A 111 -0.26 1.39 11.30
C CYS A 111 1.11 1.58 11.98
N LEU A 112 1.48 2.80 12.41
CA LEU A 112 2.62 3.03 13.30
C LEU A 112 2.49 2.32 14.66
N GLN A 113 1.26 2.09 15.13
CA GLN A 113 1.00 1.36 16.39
C GLN A 113 0.94 -0.16 16.19
N SER A 114 1.19 -0.66 14.98
CA SER A 114 1.09 -2.09 14.68
C SER A 114 2.14 -2.91 15.43
N LYS A 115 1.73 -4.07 15.96
CA LYS A 115 2.69 -5.07 16.48
C LYS A 115 3.60 -5.61 15.37
N ASN A 116 3.15 -5.58 14.11
CA ASN A 116 3.93 -6.03 12.98
C ASN A 116 4.95 -4.96 12.55
N LYS A 117 6.24 -5.28 12.68
CA LYS A 117 7.34 -4.38 12.35
C LYS A 117 7.40 -3.97 10.86
N PHE A 118 6.94 -4.80 9.94
CA PHE A 118 6.92 -4.47 8.52
C PHE A 118 5.84 -3.43 8.21
N VAL A 119 4.66 -3.57 8.83
CA VAL A 119 3.60 -2.57 8.75
C VAL A 119 4.10 -1.22 9.29
N ARG A 120 4.74 -1.19 10.46
CA ARG A 120 5.35 0.05 10.98
C ARG A 120 6.38 0.65 10.03
N ALA A 121 7.32 -0.17 9.55
CA ALA A 121 8.37 0.26 8.62
C ALA A 121 7.82 0.90 7.34
N TRP A 122 6.76 0.32 6.76
CA TRP A 122 6.11 0.87 5.57
C TRP A 122 5.16 2.03 5.86
N SER A 123 4.69 2.19 7.10
CA SER A 123 3.92 3.37 7.52
C SER A 123 4.75 4.64 7.48
N TYR A 124 6.02 4.57 7.88
CA TYR A 124 6.97 5.68 7.70
C TYR A 124 7.15 6.05 6.22
N ASN A 125 7.17 5.06 5.32
CA ASN A 125 7.18 5.32 3.88
C ASN A 125 5.88 6.00 3.43
N GLY A 126 4.72 5.56 3.92
CA GLY A 126 3.44 6.19 3.60
C GLY A 126 3.38 7.66 4.04
N PHE A 127 3.92 7.98 5.22
CA PHE A 127 4.07 9.38 5.67
C PHE A 127 5.03 10.16 4.78
N ASN A 128 6.12 9.55 4.32
CA ASN A 128 7.01 10.16 3.34
C ASN A 128 6.27 10.48 2.04
N GLU A 129 5.53 9.53 1.45
CA GLU A 129 4.76 9.78 0.22
C GLU A 129 3.74 10.91 0.41
N LEU A 130 3.08 10.95 1.57
CA LEU A 130 2.16 12.03 1.93
C LEU A 130 2.87 13.39 1.94
N ALA A 131 4.04 13.50 2.59
CA ALA A 131 4.81 14.74 2.67
C ALA A 131 5.43 15.18 1.33
N LEU A 132 5.75 14.23 0.44
CA LEU A 132 6.21 14.54 -0.92
C LEU A 132 5.11 15.21 -1.75
N GLN A 133 3.85 14.78 -1.58
CA GLN A 133 2.70 15.31 -2.33
C GLN A 133 2.00 16.49 -1.61
N HIS A 134 2.15 16.62 -0.28
CA HIS A 134 1.53 17.66 0.55
C HIS A 134 2.56 18.31 1.48
N ALA A 135 3.06 19.48 1.08
CA ALA A 135 4.19 20.13 1.75
C ALA A 135 3.95 20.46 3.24
N ASP A 136 2.70 20.66 3.65
CA ASP A 136 2.32 20.97 5.04
C ASP A 136 2.68 19.84 6.01
N PHE A 137 2.81 18.59 5.52
CA PHE A 137 3.20 17.44 6.34
C PHE A 137 4.72 17.31 6.51
N LYS A 138 5.55 18.02 5.75
CA LYS A 138 7.01 17.86 5.78
C LYS A 138 7.61 18.04 7.19
N PRO A 139 7.30 19.10 7.95
CA PRO A 139 7.91 19.29 9.27
C PRO A 139 7.59 18.17 10.26
N GLU A 140 6.34 17.69 10.24
CA GLU A 140 5.91 16.57 11.09
C GLU A 140 6.63 15.28 10.68
N VAL A 141 6.67 14.97 9.38
CA VAL A 141 7.27 13.73 8.89
C VAL A 141 8.78 13.71 9.11
N ASP A 142 9.46 14.84 8.97
CA ASP A 142 10.90 14.93 9.27
C ASP A 142 11.18 14.61 10.74
N SER A 143 10.38 15.18 11.65
CA SER A 143 10.46 14.91 13.10
C SER A 143 10.15 13.45 13.41
N LEU A 144 9.12 12.89 12.77
CA LEU A 144 8.70 11.49 12.93
C LEU A 144 9.81 10.52 12.49
N LEU A 145 10.44 10.76 11.34
CA LEU A 145 11.53 9.91 10.84
C LEU A 145 12.78 10.01 11.73
N ALA A 146 13.09 11.20 12.25
CA ALA A 146 14.20 11.41 13.18
C ALA A 146 13.98 10.65 14.50
N ALA A 147 12.81 10.78 15.12
CA ALA A 147 12.47 10.06 16.35
C ALA A 147 12.53 8.53 16.16
N ALA A 148 12.01 8.04 15.04
CA ALA A 148 12.00 6.61 14.73
C ALA A 148 13.41 6.03 14.51
N LEU A 149 14.40 6.83 14.10
CA LEU A 149 15.80 6.40 14.06
C LEU A 149 16.41 6.15 15.44
N GLU A 150 15.86 6.74 16.50
CA GLU A 150 16.31 6.53 17.87
C GLU A 150 15.57 5.36 18.52
N GLU A 151 14.25 5.28 18.34
CA GLU A 151 13.38 4.42 19.15
C GLU A 151 13.06 3.04 18.53
N GLU A 152 13.04 2.91 17.20
CA GLU A 152 12.52 1.69 16.56
C GLU A 152 13.51 0.52 16.50
N ALA A 153 13.02 -0.67 16.15
CA ALA A 153 13.87 -1.84 15.96
C ALA A 153 14.85 -1.66 14.76
N PRO A 154 16.04 -2.32 14.77
CA PRO A 154 17.04 -2.15 13.71
C PRO A 154 16.54 -2.35 12.27
N SER A 155 15.63 -3.30 12.05
CA SER A 155 15.04 -3.55 10.72
C SER A 155 14.16 -2.40 10.23
N VAL A 156 13.48 -1.70 11.14
CA VAL A 156 12.67 -0.52 10.83
C VAL A 156 13.58 0.68 10.58
N LYS A 157 14.60 0.89 11.42
CA LYS A 157 15.64 1.91 11.20
C LYS A 157 16.31 1.78 9.83
N ALA A 158 16.60 0.55 9.39
CA ALA A 158 17.15 0.30 8.06
C ALA A 158 16.24 0.81 6.94
N ARG A 159 14.92 0.63 7.07
CA ARG A 159 13.94 1.16 6.12
C ARG A 159 13.91 2.69 6.12
N ILE A 160 13.93 3.31 7.30
CA ILE A 160 13.95 4.77 7.44
C ILE A 160 15.19 5.36 6.78
N ARG A 161 16.37 4.75 6.95
CA ARG A 161 17.59 5.17 6.24
C ARG A 161 17.44 5.11 4.72
N ASN A 162 16.74 4.11 4.19
CA ASN A 162 16.46 4.04 2.75
C ASN A 162 15.55 5.18 2.29
N ILE A 163 14.53 5.54 3.07
CA ILE A 163 13.67 6.70 2.79
C ILE A 163 14.51 7.98 2.74
N LEU A 164 15.35 8.21 3.75
CA LEU A 164 16.23 9.39 3.79
C LEU A 164 17.21 9.43 2.61
N LYS A 165 17.78 8.29 2.25
CA LYS A 165 18.65 8.18 1.06
C LYS A 165 17.90 8.54 -0.23
N GLN A 166 16.66 8.07 -0.39
CA GLN A 166 15.81 8.41 -1.53
C GLN A 166 15.47 9.90 -1.59
N ARG A 167 15.19 10.53 -0.43
CA ARG A 167 14.95 11.98 -0.38
C ARG A 167 16.17 12.79 -0.84
N LEU A 168 17.36 12.39 -0.41
CA LEU A 168 18.61 13.06 -0.82
C LEU A 168 18.86 12.93 -2.33
N SER A 169 18.57 11.77 -2.93
CA SER A 169 18.77 11.57 -4.37
C SER A 169 17.77 12.32 -5.26
N HIS A 170 16.58 12.65 -4.76
CA HIS A 170 15.56 13.40 -5.50
C HIS A 170 15.59 14.91 -5.21
N GLY A 171 16.39 15.35 -4.24
CA GLY A 171 16.60 16.76 -3.87
C GLY A 171 17.85 17.39 -4.46
N SER A 172 18.51 16.75 -5.43
CA SER A 172 19.69 17.26 -6.15
C SER A 172 19.34 17.71 -7.57
#